data_AF-A0A7X0WRV3-F1
#
_entry.id   AF-A0A7X0WRV3-F1
#
_cell.length_a   1.000
_cell.length_b   1.000
_cell.length_c   1.000
_cell.angle_alpha   90.00
_cell.angle_beta   90.00
_cell.angle_gamma   90.00
#
_symmetry.space_group_name_H-M   'P 1'
#
loop_
_entity.id
_entity.type
_entity.pdbx_description
1 polymer ?
#
loop_
_entity_poly.entity_id
_entity_poly.type
_entity_poly.pdbx_seq_one_letter_code
_entity_poly.pdbx_strand_id
1 'polypeptide(L)'
;MITIGLTGWSDHDTLYASASKHKLEDYAGNFPMVEVDTSFYAIPSPSTTERWVERTPEEFSFVVKAFQAMTKHKEWQQYYDSETEMYRRFMDAIAPMSEQGRLKAILFQFPPYFGCTRENVNYLRMLREKMGDLPLAIEFRNKTWYTENTTTKTLELLRELGFIHTVVDEPQVGNGSVPIVLKATNDAMTLIRLHGRNSAGWMKANSPEWREVRTLYRYNEEEINYWAENIRYLQKQSKEIIVIFNNNSGGDAADNAKHLQQALNISYEGLAPMQMNLFDI
;
A
#
# COMPACT_ATOMS: atom_id res chain seq x y z
N MET A 1 -10.17 -14.16 -2.87
CA MET A 1 -10.59 -13.12 -1.90
C MET A 1 -10.18 -11.74 -2.43
N ILE A 2 -10.96 -10.69 -2.17
CA ILE A 2 -10.60 -9.30 -2.50
C ILE A 2 -10.74 -8.45 -1.24
N THR A 3 -9.67 -7.78 -0.87
CA THR A 3 -9.60 -6.92 0.32
C THR A 3 -9.33 -5.49 -0.14
N ILE A 4 -10.24 -4.57 0.14
CA ILE A 4 -10.11 -3.14 -0.20
C ILE A 4 -9.82 -2.36 1.07
N GLY A 5 -8.84 -1.47 1.02
CA GLY A 5 -8.53 -0.53 2.08
C GLY A 5 -7.98 0.78 1.53
N LEU A 6 -7.63 1.68 2.43
CA LEU A 6 -7.12 3.02 2.13
C LEU A 6 -5.70 3.18 2.71
N THR A 7 -4.99 4.20 2.25
CA THR A 7 -3.79 4.68 2.93
C THR A 7 -4.15 5.50 4.15
N GLY A 8 -3.65 5.07 5.31
CA GLY A 8 -3.93 5.68 6.59
C GLY A 8 -5.40 5.64 6.98
N TRP A 9 -5.69 6.06 8.21
CA TRP A 9 -7.05 6.21 8.72
C TRP A 9 -7.37 7.66 9.08
N SER A 10 -6.40 8.54 9.30
CA SER A 10 -6.68 9.87 9.86
C SER A 10 -7.42 10.81 8.91
N ASP A 11 -7.18 10.73 7.60
CA ASP A 11 -7.51 11.80 6.64
C ASP A 11 -8.74 11.47 5.77
N HIS A 12 -9.67 10.68 6.31
CA HIS A 12 -10.88 10.21 5.61
C HIS A 12 -12.15 10.73 6.28
N ASP A 13 -12.36 12.04 6.27
CA ASP A 13 -13.44 12.68 7.02
C ASP A 13 -14.84 12.20 6.61
N THR A 14 -15.03 11.70 5.39
CA THR A 14 -16.30 11.12 4.93
C THR A 14 -16.66 9.80 5.62
N LEU A 15 -15.70 9.15 6.30
CA LEU A 15 -15.94 7.92 7.07
C LEU A 15 -16.34 8.17 8.52
N TYR A 16 -16.13 9.38 9.04
CA TYR A 16 -16.24 9.65 10.48
C TYR A 16 -17.39 10.61 10.77
N ALA A 17 -18.13 10.33 11.84
CA ALA A 17 -18.87 11.39 12.53
C ALA A 17 -17.88 12.48 12.99
N SER A 18 -18.31 13.74 12.96
CA SER A 18 -17.42 14.88 13.21
C SER A 18 -16.67 14.75 14.55
N ALA A 19 -15.35 15.00 14.51
CA ALA A 19 -14.43 15.03 15.66
C ALA A 19 -14.17 13.70 16.40
N SER A 20 -14.32 12.54 15.76
CA SER A 20 -13.97 11.26 16.41
C SER A 20 -12.52 11.20 16.90
N LYS A 21 -12.34 10.74 18.15
CA LYS A 21 -11.06 10.43 18.79
C LYS A 21 -10.61 8.98 18.57
N HIS A 22 -11.48 8.15 17.98
CA HIS A 22 -11.29 6.70 17.77
C HIS A 22 -11.23 6.35 16.27
N LYS A 23 -10.52 7.17 15.49
CA LYS A 23 -10.47 7.06 14.02
C LYS A 23 -10.05 5.68 13.50
N LEU A 24 -9.20 4.94 14.22
CA LEU A 24 -8.79 3.60 13.78
C LEU A 24 -9.93 2.58 13.95
N GLU A 25 -10.65 2.63 15.06
CA GLU A 25 -11.80 1.77 15.33
C GLU A 25 -12.95 2.08 14.36
N ASP A 26 -13.23 3.36 14.14
CA ASP A 26 -14.26 3.78 13.18
C ASP A 26 -13.88 3.40 11.75
N TYR A 27 -12.60 3.50 11.40
CA TYR A 27 -12.08 3.01 10.12
C TYR A 27 -12.31 1.50 9.97
N ALA A 28 -12.01 0.74 11.02
CA ALA A 28 -12.20 -0.71 11.04
C ALA A 28 -13.68 -1.14 10.97
N GLY A 29 -14.62 -0.22 11.19
CA GLY A 29 -16.05 -0.41 10.90
C GLY A 29 -16.41 -0.29 9.42
N ASN A 30 -15.49 0.20 8.58
CA ASN A 30 -15.72 0.47 7.17
C ASN A 30 -14.92 -0.42 6.21
N PHE A 31 -13.69 -0.78 6.60
CA PHE A 31 -12.76 -1.56 5.80
C PHE A 31 -12.03 -2.58 6.69
N PRO A 32 -11.74 -3.79 6.20
CA PRO A 32 -11.08 -4.86 6.97
C PRO A 32 -9.55 -4.74 6.95
N MET A 33 -8.99 -3.71 6.30
CA MET A 33 -7.55 -3.56 6.16
C MET A 33 -7.16 -2.10 5.93
N VAL A 34 -5.97 -1.72 6.39
CA VAL A 34 -5.37 -0.40 6.13
C VAL A 34 -3.90 -0.49 5.72
N GLU A 35 -3.47 0.41 4.83
CA GLU A 35 -2.05 0.68 4.65
C GLU A 35 -1.56 1.65 5.75
N VAL A 36 -0.63 1.20 6.58
CA VAL A 36 0.11 2.05 7.51
C VAL A 36 1.25 2.72 6.75
N ASP A 37 1.13 4.00 6.47
CA ASP A 37 2.17 4.78 5.78
C ASP A 37 3.05 5.61 6.73
N THR A 38 2.60 5.84 7.96
CA THR A 38 3.36 6.57 8.99
C THR A 38 4.71 5.93 9.30
N SER A 39 4.80 4.60 9.20
CA SER A 39 6.03 3.81 9.34
C SER A 39 7.12 4.16 8.32
N PHE A 40 6.75 4.77 7.18
CA PHE A 40 7.70 5.30 6.22
C PHE A 40 8.54 6.43 6.82
N TYR A 41 7.95 7.26 7.67
CA TYR A 41 8.60 8.44 8.25
C TYR A 41 9.27 8.16 9.58
N ALA A 42 8.70 7.27 10.39
CA ALA A 42 9.25 6.85 11.67
C ALA A 42 8.80 5.43 11.99
N ILE A 43 9.75 4.54 12.35
CA ILE A 43 9.43 3.18 12.79
C ILE A 43 8.62 3.28 14.10
N PRO A 44 7.37 2.77 14.17
CA PRO A 44 6.58 2.81 15.39
C PRO A 44 7.20 1.93 16.47
N SER A 45 6.89 2.20 17.75
CA SER A 45 7.28 1.28 18.82
C SER A 45 6.43 -0.01 18.75
N PRO A 46 6.95 -1.16 19.21
CA PRO A 46 6.16 -2.39 19.32
C PRO A 46 4.87 -2.20 20.14
N SER A 47 4.93 -1.41 21.21
CA SER A 47 3.75 -1.07 22.01
C SER A 47 2.70 -0.24 21.26
N THR A 48 3.11 0.50 20.22
CA THR A 48 2.17 1.26 19.38
C THR A 48 1.42 0.35 18.43
N THR A 49 2.13 -0.58 17.78
CA THR A 49 1.52 -1.56 16.88
C THR A 49 0.68 -2.59 17.63
N GLU A 50 1.08 -2.98 18.83
CA GLU A 50 0.27 -3.80 19.74
C GLU A 50 -1.08 -3.14 20.03
N ARG A 51 -1.09 -1.84 20.38
CA ARG A 51 -2.33 -1.08 20.57
C ARG A 51 -3.19 -0.98 19.31
N TRP A 52 -2.60 -0.92 18.12
CA TRP A 52 -3.39 -0.91 16.87
C TRP A 52 -4.11 -2.24 16.66
N VAL A 53 -3.40 -3.34 16.93
CA VAL A 53 -3.94 -4.69 16.89
C VAL A 53 -5.07 -4.84 17.93
N GLU A 54 -4.85 -4.47 19.19
CA GLU A 54 -5.87 -4.54 20.26
C GLU A 54 -7.15 -3.75 19.97
N ARG A 55 -7.04 -2.63 19.23
CA ARG A 55 -8.17 -1.73 18.95
C ARG A 55 -8.98 -2.10 17.72
N THR A 56 -8.61 -3.16 17.00
CA THR A 56 -9.26 -3.54 15.74
C THR A 56 -9.70 -5.00 15.78
N PRO A 57 -10.78 -5.38 15.05
CA PRO A 57 -11.29 -6.76 15.04
C PRO A 57 -10.23 -7.80 14.68
N GLU A 58 -10.44 -9.06 15.06
CA GLU A 58 -9.50 -10.16 14.83
C GLU A 58 -9.16 -10.32 13.34
N GLU A 59 -10.15 -10.16 12.46
CA GLU A 59 -10.00 -10.26 11.02
C GLU A 59 -9.35 -9.03 10.36
N PHE A 60 -9.22 -7.92 11.10
CA PHE A 60 -8.66 -6.70 10.57
C PHE A 60 -7.15 -6.84 10.36
N SER A 61 -6.65 -6.38 9.23
CA SER A 61 -5.26 -6.60 8.84
C SER A 61 -4.53 -5.35 8.35
N PHE A 62 -3.21 -5.44 8.24
CA PHE A 62 -2.34 -4.30 7.98
C PHE A 62 -1.42 -4.57 6.80
N VAL A 63 -1.29 -3.59 5.91
CA VAL A 63 -0.15 -3.46 5.00
C VAL A 63 0.76 -2.39 5.56
N VAL A 64 1.99 -2.74 5.95
CA VAL A 64 2.89 -1.78 6.60
C VAL A 64 3.92 -1.29 5.61
N LYS A 65 4.00 0.03 5.41
CA LYS A 65 5.01 0.61 4.53
C LYS A 65 6.38 0.55 5.17
N ALA A 66 7.38 0.07 4.43
CA ALA A 66 8.76 0.01 4.91
C ALA A 66 9.31 1.42 5.19
N PHE A 67 10.18 1.53 6.19
CA PHE A 67 10.83 2.78 6.55
C PHE A 67 11.62 3.36 5.36
N GLN A 68 11.60 4.68 5.19
CA GLN A 68 12.15 5.36 4.00
C GLN A 68 13.62 5.03 3.70
N ALA A 69 14.43 4.71 4.72
CA ALA A 69 15.80 4.28 4.49
C ALA A 69 15.92 2.84 3.96
N MET A 70 14.99 1.95 4.32
CA MET A 70 14.91 0.59 3.76
C MET A 70 14.49 0.56 2.29
N THR A 71 13.91 1.66 1.79
CA THR A 71 13.43 1.80 0.41
C THR A 71 14.31 2.72 -0.44
N LYS A 72 15.53 3.05 0.02
CA LYS A 72 16.47 3.95 -0.68
C LYS A 72 15.99 5.39 -0.89
N HIS A 73 14.98 5.84 -0.15
CA HIS A 73 14.59 7.26 -0.18
C HIS A 73 15.52 8.15 0.66
N LYS A 74 16.15 7.57 1.68
CA LYS A 74 17.11 8.21 2.59
C LYS A 74 18.22 7.24 2.97
N GLU A 75 19.31 7.80 3.45
CA GLU A 75 20.42 7.02 4.02
C GLU A 75 20.11 6.64 5.46
N TRP A 76 20.31 5.38 5.83
CA TRP A 76 19.98 4.88 7.17
C TRP A 76 20.83 5.53 8.27
N GLN A 77 22.04 5.98 7.92
CA GLN A 77 23.00 6.67 8.80
C GLN A 77 22.44 7.97 9.38
N GLN A 78 21.38 8.52 8.78
CA GLN A 78 20.70 9.71 9.30
C GLN A 78 19.87 9.40 10.55
N TYR A 79 19.59 8.13 10.84
CA TYR A 79 18.61 7.71 11.84
C TYR A 79 19.12 6.64 12.81
N TYR A 80 20.07 5.79 12.37
CA TYR A 80 20.53 4.62 13.13
C TYR A 80 22.05 4.46 13.04
N ASP A 81 22.64 3.89 14.09
CA ASP A 81 24.08 3.60 14.17
C ASP A 81 24.52 2.47 13.23
N SER A 82 23.61 1.56 12.88
CA SER A 82 23.85 0.51 11.90
C SER A 82 22.58 0.17 11.11
N GLU A 83 22.78 -0.30 9.87
CA GLU A 83 21.69 -0.84 9.06
C GLU A 83 21.00 -2.03 9.77
N THR A 84 21.77 -2.91 10.42
CA THR A 84 21.23 -4.06 11.16
C THR A 84 20.29 -3.63 12.28
N GLU A 85 20.63 -2.59 13.04
CA GLU A 85 19.74 -2.06 14.08
C GLU A 85 18.45 -1.50 13.48
N MET A 86 18.52 -0.77 12.36
CA MET A 86 17.32 -0.28 11.67
C MET A 86 16.36 -1.42 11.29
N TYR A 87 16.88 -2.49 10.66
CA TYR A 87 16.07 -3.65 10.29
C TYR A 87 15.51 -4.35 11.53
N ARG A 88 16.32 -4.55 12.58
CA ARG A 88 15.85 -5.14 13.85
C ARG A 88 14.70 -4.35 14.45
N ARG A 89 14.81 -3.01 14.49
CA ARG A 89 13.76 -2.13 15.01
C ARG A 89 12.49 -2.19 14.18
N PHE A 90 12.61 -2.30 12.86
CA PHE A 90 11.45 -2.50 11.99
C PHE A 90 10.77 -3.85 12.25
N MET A 91 11.56 -4.92 12.41
CA MET A 91 11.06 -6.26 12.72
C MET A 91 10.34 -6.32 14.06
N ASP A 92 10.92 -5.73 15.11
CA ASP A 92 10.28 -5.61 16.43
C ASP A 92 8.94 -4.86 16.33
N ALA A 93 8.88 -3.81 15.50
CA ALA A 93 7.69 -2.99 15.33
C ALA A 93 6.55 -3.75 14.62
N ILE A 94 6.84 -4.64 13.67
CA ILE A 94 5.80 -5.40 12.96
C ILE A 94 5.41 -6.70 13.67
N ALA A 95 6.23 -7.16 14.63
CA ALA A 95 6.04 -8.45 15.30
C ALA A 95 4.61 -8.63 15.87
N PRO A 96 4.00 -7.65 16.57
CA PRO A 96 2.64 -7.82 17.10
C PRO A 96 1.58 -8.12 16.02
N MET A 97 1.73 -7.56 14.82
CA MET A 97 0.83 -7.85 13.70
C MET A 97 1.16 -9.20 13.08
N SER A 98 2.44 -9.52 12.90
CA SER A 98 2.88 -10.75 12.24
C SER A 98 2.56 -11.99 13.06
N GLU A 99 2.84 -11.96 14.37
CA GLU A 99 2.61 -13.08 15.29
C GLU A 99 1.14 -13.44 15.44
N GLN A 100 0.24 -12.45 15.27
CA GLN A 100 -1.20 -12.65 15.28
C GLN A 100 -1.79 -12.96 13.89
N GLY A 101 -0.96 -13.08 12.85
CA GLY A 101 -1.43 -13.35 11.48
C GLY A 101 -2.14 -12.16 10.81
N ARG A 102 -1.93 -10.94 11.32
CA ARG A 102 -2.62 -9.70 10.91
C ARG A 102 -1.77 -8.82 9.99
N LEU A 103 -0.52 -9.20 9.72
CA LEU A 103 0.34 -8.55 8.71
C LEU A 103 0.10 -9.17 7.33
N LYS A 104 -0.54 -8.43 6.41
CA LYS A 104 -0.76 -8.88 5.03
C LYS A 104 0.47 -8.76 4.16
N ALA A 105 1.13 -7.61 4.24
CA ALA A 105 2.34 -7.35 3.48
C ALA A 105 3.15 -6.21 4.09
N ILE A 106 4.45 -6.23 3.82
CA ILE A 106 5.35 -5.09 4.03
C ILE A 106 5.58 -4.45 2.67
N LEU A 107 5.11 -3.22 2.49
CA LEU A 107 5.22 -2.50 1.23
C LEU A 107 6.58 -1.82 1.11
N PHE A 108 7.40 -2.30 0.18
CA PHE A 108 8.62 -1.67 -0.29
C PHE A 108 8.33 -0.90 -1.59
N GLN A 109 7.81 0.32 -1.43
CA GLN A 109 7.76 1.30 -2.50
C GLN A 109 9.15 1.91 -2.68
N PHE A 110 9.73 1.76 -3.86
CA PHE A 110 11.01 2.39 -4.22
C PHE A 110 10.82 3.76 -4.90
N PRO A 111 11.80 4.67 -4.80
CA PRO A 111 11.72 5.99 -5.39
C PRO A 111 11.85 5.95 -6.93
N PRO A 112 11.47 7.03 -7.65
CA PRO A 112 11.55 7.08 -9.11
C PRO A 112 12.98 7.04 -9.66
N TYR A 113 14.01 7.22 -8.84
CA TYR A 113 15.42 7.04 -9.22
C TYR A 113 15.97 5.63 -8.98
N PHE A 114 15.18 4.73 -8.38
CA PHE A 114 15.53 3.31 -8.26
C PHE A 114 15.23 2.58 -9.57
N GLY A 115 16.12 2.70 -10.56
CA GLY A 115 15.99 2.07 -11.86
C GLY A 115 16.39 0.59 -11.90
N CYS A 116 16.11 -0.08 -13.02
CA CYS A 116 16.51 -1.47 -13.27
C CYS A 116 18.02 -1.56 -13.57
N THR A 117 18.83 -1.66 -12.52
CA THR A 117 20.29 -1.80 -12.59
C THR A 117 20.77 -3.05 -11.86
N ARG A 118 21.99 -3.52 -12.15
CA ARG A 118 22.58 -4.66 -11.43
C ARG A 118 22.67 -4.41 -9.92
N GLU A 119 23.02 -3.20 -9.52
CA GLU A 119 23.08 -2.80 -8.11
C GLU A 119 21.73 -2.92 -7.42
N ASN A 120 20.67 -2.41 -8.06
CA ASN A 120 19.32 -2.45 -7.51
C ASN A 120 18.73 -3.87 -7.51
N VAL A 121 19.06 -4.70 -8.49
CA VAL A 121 18.74 -6.14 -8.47
C VAL A 121 19.43 -6.84 -7.30
N ASN A 122 20.71 -6.56 -7.05
CA ASN A 122 21.43 -7.11 -5.90
C ASN A 122 20.84 -6.61 -4.57
N TYR A 123 20.38 -5.35 -4.52
CA TYR A 123 19.68 -4.83 -3.36
C TYR A 123 18.39 -5.60 -3.06
N LEU A 124 17.60 -5.94 -4.09
CA LEU A 124 16.39 -6.75 -3.92
C LEU A 124 16.69 -8.16 -3.40
N ARG A 125 17.79 -8.78 -3.84
CA ARG A 125 18.25 -10.09 -3.34
C ARG A 125 18.65 -10.02 -1.87
N MET A 126 19.48 -9.04 -1.54
CA MET A 126 19.88 -8.76 -0.15
C MET A 126 18.65 -8.46 0.73
N LEU A 127 17.69 -7.70 0.22
CA LEU A 127 16.45 -7.40 0.93
C LEU A 127 15.69 -8.68 1.29
N ARG A 128 15.57 -9.63 0.34
CA ARG A 128 14.95 -10.93 0.61
C ARG A 128 15.70 -11.68 1.71
N GLU A 129 17.03 -11.74 1.65
CA GLU A 129 17.85 -12.38 2.69
C GLU A 129 17.63 -11.77 4.08
N LYS A 130 17.58 -10.43 4.18
CA LYS A 130 17.38 -9.74 5.47
C LYS A 130 15.99 -9.92 6.06
N MET A 131 14.97 -10.03 5.21
CA MET A 131 13.57 -10.05 5.62
C MET A 131 12.97 -11.47 5.71
N GLY A 132 13.73 -12.50 5.32
CA GLY A 132 13.31 -13.90 5.40
C GLY A 132 12.02 -14.17 4.61
N ASP A 133 11.11 -14.95 5.20
CA ASP A 133 9.85 -15.38 4.58
C ASP A 133 8.69 -14.37 4.74
N LEU A 134 8.96 -13.18 5.26
CA LEU A 134 7.92 -12.16 5.41
C LEU A 134 7.28 -11.79 4.06
N PRO A 135 5.97 -11.48 4.05
CA PRO A 135 5.26 -11.13 2.83
C PRO A 135 5.69 -9.73 2.38
N LEU A 136 6.59 -9.63 1.41
CA LEU A 136 7.08 -8.33 0.93
C LEU A 136 6.43 -7.98 -0.41
N ALA A 137 5.75 -6.83 -0.44
CA ALA A 137 5.20 -6.24 -1.65
C ALA A 137 6.19 -5.23 -2.23
N ILE A 138 6.60 -5.44 -3.49
CA ILE A 138 7.55 -4.57 -4.18
C ILE A 138 6.78 -3.66 -5.12
N GLU A 139 7.03 -2.36 -5.00
CA GLU A 139 6.41 -1.34 -5.82
C GLU A 139 7.48 -0.46 -6.45
N PHE A 140 7.63 -0.56 -7.77
CA PHE A 140 8.54 0.30 -8.53
C PHE A 140 7.84 1.58 -8.99
N ARG A 141 8.64 2.66 -9.08
CA ARG A 141 8.25 3.98 -9.58
C ARG A 141 9.12 4.46 -10.75
N ASN A 142 9.92 3.56 -11.32
CA ASN A 142 10.82 3.87 -12.42
C ASN A 142 10.49 2.96 -13.61
N LYS A 143 10.19 3.56 -14.77
CA LYS A 143 9.76 2.82 -15.96
C LYS A 143 10.78 1.81 -16.47
N THR A 144 12.06 1.95 -16.14
CA THR A 144 13.12 1.05 -16.63
C THR A 144 12.93 -0.40 -16.18
N TRP A 145 12.15 -0.65 -15.12
CA TRP A 145 11.72 -2.00 -14.72
C TRP A 145 10.69 -2.63 -15.67
N TYR A 146 9.97 -1.81 -16.45
CA TYR A 146 8.83 -2.22 -17.27
C TYR A 146 8.94 -1.71 -18.72
N THR A 147 10.11 -1.89 -19.32
CA THR A 147 10.29 -1.72 -20.78
C THR A 147 9.97 -3.02 -21.50
N GLU A 148 9.88 -2.98 -22.83
CA GLU A 148 9.74 -4.18 -23.67
C GLU A 148 10.81 -5.24 -23.37
N ASN A 149 12.03 -4.80 -23.02
CA ASN A 149 13.17 -5.70 -22.76
C ASN A 149 13.33 -6.14 -21.31
N THR A 150 12.69 -5.45 -20.35
CA THR A 150 12.91 -5.67 -18.90
C THR A 150 11.70 -6.27 -18.19
N THR A 151 10.48 -6.03 -18.66
CA THR A 151 9.24 -6.44 -17.97
C THR A 151 9.22 -7.92 -17.58
N THR A 152 9.49 -8.82 -18.54
CA THR A 152 9.47 -10.27 -18.28
C THR A 152 10.48 -10.66 -17.21
N LYS A 153 11.73 -10.18 -17.32
CA LYS A 153 12.81 -10.47 -16.39
C LYS A 153 12.56 -9.89 -14.99
N THR A 154 11.95 -8.71 -14.92
CA THR A 154 11.52 -8.10 -13.65
C THR A 154 10.50 -9.00 -12.96
N LEU A 155 9.46 -9.45 -13.68
CA LEU A 155 8.43 -10.32 -13.09
C LEU A 155 8.99 -11.70 -12.70
N GLU A 156 9.93 -12.25 -13.46
CA GLU A 156 10.65 -13.48 -13.10
C GLU A 156 11.51 -13.31 -11.85
N LEU A 157 12.25 -12.21 -11.73
CA LEU A 157 13.02 -11.89 -10.52
C LEU A 157 12.13 -11.77 -9.29
N LEU A 158 10.98 -11.10 -9.41
CA LEU A 158 10.02 -10.99 -8.30
C LEU A 158 9.48 -12.37 -7.90
N ARG A 159 9.16 -13.25 -8.86
CA ARG A 159 8.75 -14.64 -8.58
C ARG A 159 9.86 -15.44 -7.89
N GLU A 160 11.07 -15.37 -8.42
CA GLU A 160 12.26 -16.06 -7.88
C GLU A 160 12.49 -15.70 -6.41
N LEU A 161 12.30 -14.43 -6.06
CA LEU A 161 12.52 -13.91 -4.71
C LEU A 161 11.26 -13.93 -3.82
N GLY A 162 10.18 -14.57 -4.27
CA GLY A 162 8.91 -14.67 -3.54
C GLY A 162 8.23 -13.32 -3.28
N PHE A 163 8.59 -12.28 -4.02
CA PHE A 163 8.02 -10.95 -3.88
C PHE A 163 6.59 -10.87 -4.42
N ILE A 164 5.73 -10.17 -3.69
CA ILE A 164 4.40 -9.78 -4.13
C ILE A 164 4.55 -8.58 -5.05
N HIS A 165 4.17 -8.71 -6.32
CA HIS A 165 4.17 -7.57 -7.24
C HIS A 165 3.04 -6.61 -6.88
N THR A 166 3.40 -5.33 -6.77
CA THR A 166 2.44 -4.24 -6.63
C THR A 166 2.09 -3.69 -8.01
N VAL A 167 0.85 -3.90 -8.43
CA VAL A 167 0.27 -3.27 -9.61
C VAL A 167 -0.05 -1.82 -9.28
N VAL A 168 0.45 -0.89 -10.09
CA VAL A 168 0.35 0.55 -9.82
C VAL A 168 -0.53 1.21 -10.85
N ASP A 169 -1.52 1.98 -10.39
CA ASP A 169 -2.17 3.02 -11.18
C ASP A 169 -1.65 4.37 -10.73
N GLU A 170 -0.99 5.08 -11.62
CA GLU A 170 -0.45 6.41 -11.35
C GLU A 170 -0.39 7.24 -12.64
N PRO A 171 -0.15 8.55 -12.55
CA PRO A 171 -0.06 9.39 -13.73
C PRO A 171 1.10 8.94 -14.63
N GLN A 172 0.84 8.80 -15.93
CA GLN A 172 1.81 8.30 -16.90
C GLN A 172 2.72 9.45 -17.39
N VAL A 173 3.71 9.82 -16.56
CA VAL A 173 4.59 10.97 -16.80
C VAL A 173 6.08 10.64 -16.69
N GLY A 174 6.79 10.81 -17.81
CA GLY A 174 8.26 10.70 -17.85
C GLY A 174 8.79 9.30 -17.50
N ASN A 175 9.97 9.26 -16.89
CA ASN A 175 10.60 8.01 -16.44
C ASN A 175 10.30 7.66 -14.97
N GLY A 176 9.72 8.61 -14.22
CA GLY A 176 9.39 8.49 -12.80
C GLY A 176 7.96 8.00 -12.55
N SER A 177 7.40 7.26 -13.51
CA SER A 177 6.15 6.53 -13.39
C SER A 177 6.29 5.15 -14.05
N VAL A 178 5.39 4.23 -13.72
CA VAL A 178 5.32 2.89 -14.30
C VAL A 178 3.97 2.68 -15.01
N PRO A 179 3.94 1.84 -16.07
CA PRO A 179 2.67 1.42 -16.67
C PRO A 179 1.91 0.49 -15.72
N ILE A 180 0.61 0.34 -15.95
CA ILE A 180 -0.19 -0.71 -15.31
C ILE A 180 0.29 -2.07 -15.86
N VAL A 181 0.81 -2.93 -14.98
CA VAL A 181 1.27 -4.29 -15.33
C VAL A 181 0.39 -5.32 -14.62
N LEU A 182 -0.59 -5.89 -15.33
CA LEU A 182 -1.58 -6.82 -14.77
C LEU A 182 -1.06 -8.26 -14.65
N LYS A 183 0.00 -8.46 -13.86
CA LYS A 183 0.62 -9.78 -13.65
C LYS A 183 0.88 -10.06 -12.18
N ALA A 184 0.48 -11.24 -11.73
CA ALA A 184 0.88 -11.76 -10.43
C ALA A 184 2.31 -12.32 -10.50
N THR A 185 3.04 -12.16 -9.40
CA THR A 185 4.34 -12.81 -9.15
C THR A 185 4.32 -13.71 -7.92
N ASN A 186 3.18 -13.79 -7.23
CA ASN A 186 2.98 -14.60 -6.05
C ASN A 186 1.57 -15.20 -6.09
N ASP A 187 1.46 -16.52 -5.96
CA ASP A 187 0.18 -17.23 -6.07
C ASP A 187 -0.74 -16.95 -4.87
N ALA A 188 -0.16 -16.56 -3.72
CA ALA A 188 -0.94 -16.22 -2.53
C ALA A 188 -1.58 -14.84 -2.66
N MET A 189 -0.84 -13.84 -3.17
CA MET A 189 -1.29 -12.45 -3.11
C MET A 189 -0.79 -11.59 -4.29
N THR A 190 -1.66 -10.69 -4.76
CA THR A 190 -1.27 -9.52 -5.56
C THR A 190 -1.74 -8.25 -4.84
N LEU A 191 -0.90 -7.21 -4.82
CA LEU A 191 -1.25 -5.90 -4.29
C LEU A 191 -1.52 -4.94 -5.45
N ILE A 192 -2.54 -4.10 -5.33
CA ILE A 192 -2.87 -3.02 -6.25
C ILE A 192 -2.88 -1.71 -5.47
N ARG A 193 -2.19 -0.68 -5.97
CA ARG A 193 -2.20 0.67 -5.38
C ARG A 193 -2.66 1.70 -6.41
N LEU A 194 -3.70 2.43 -6.06
CA LEU A 194 -4.39 3.39 -6.92
C LEU A 194 -4.05 4.81 -6.45
N HIS A 195 -3.12 5.48 -7.15
CA HIS A 195 -2.61 6.81 -6.80
C HIS A 195 -3.40 7.96 -7.44
N GLY A 196 -4.32 7.64 -8.35
CA GLY A 196 -4.96 8.63 -9.22
C GLY A 196 -4.13 8.94 -10.47
N ARG A 197 -4.68 9.75 -11.38
CA ARG A 197 -4.08 10.04 -12.70
C ARG A 197 -3.85 11.53 -12.95
N ASN A 198 -3.67 12.31 -11.88
CA ASN A 198 -3.40 13.76 -11.97
C ASN A 198 -1.95 14.07 -12.43
N SER A 199 -1.71 13.97 -13.73
CA SER A 199 -0.41 14.26 -14.35
C SER A 199 0.10 15.68 -14.03
N ALA A 200 -0.79 16.67 -13.98
CA ALA A 200 -0.41 18.06 -13.71
C ALA A 200 0.11 18.24 -12.28
N GLY A 201 -0.54 17.64 -11.28
CA GLY A 201 -0.08 17.62 -9.90
C GLY A 201 1.22 16.83 -9.73
N TRP A 202 1.33 15.68 -10.41
CA TRP A 202 2.50 14.81 -10.32
C TRP A 202 3.80 15.46 -10.81
N MET A 203 3.72 16.24 -11.89
CA MET A 203 4.88 16.94 -12.47
C MET A 203 5.38 18.11 -11.60
N LYS A 204 4.62 18.57 -10.60
CA LYS A 204 5.03 19.62 -9.66
C LYS A 204 5.94 19.11 -8.54
N ALA A 205 6.78 18.09 -8.77
CA ALA A 205 7.58 17.41 -7.74
C ALA A 205 8.49 18.34 -6.90
N ASN A 206 8.84 19.52 -7.44
CA ASN A 206 9.66 20.53 -6.75
C ASN A 206 8.82 21.64 -6.07
N SER A 207 7.49 21.56 -6.11
CA SER A 207 6.62 22.51 -5.41
C SER A 207 6.41 22.10 -3.94
N PRO A 208 6.34 23.06 -2.99
CA PRO A 208 5.85 22.80 -1.63
C PRO A 208 4.49 22.09 -1.59
N GLU A 209 3.61 22.38 -2.55
CA GLU A 209 2.25 21.80 -2.62
C GLU A 209 2.22 20.39 -3.24
N TRP A 210 3.37 19.83 -3.66
CA TRP A 210 3.39 18.57 -4.43
C TRP A 210 2.63 17.43 -3.74
N ARG A 211 2.76 17.31 -2.42
CA ARG A 211 2.05 16.28 -1.63
C ARG A 211 0.54 16.48 -1.63
N GLU A 212 0.07 17.72 -1.71
CA GLU A 212 -1.34 18.08 -1.75
C GLU A 212 -1.97 17.86 -3.13
N VAL A 213 -1.18 17.80 -4.20
CA VAL A 213 -1.72 17.74 -5.57
C VAL A 213 -1.42 16.45 -6.31
N ARG A 214 -0.36 15.71 -5.95
CA ARG A 214 0.08 14.53 -6.72
C ARG A 214 -0.94 13.39 -6.73
N THR A 215 -1.72 13.27 -5.67
CA THR A 215 -2.75 12.24 -5.48
C THR A 215 -4.16 12.84 -5.44
N LEU A 216 -4.33 14.09 -5.92
CA LEU A 216 -5.63 14.76 -6.02
C LEU A 216 -6.36 14.27 -7.26
N TYR A 217 -7.18 13.24 -7.09
CA TYR A 217 -7.89 12.60 -8.20
C TYR A 217 -9.14 11.86 -7.70
N ARG A 218 -10.27 12.04 -8.39
CA ARG A 218 -11.48 11.24 -8.19
C ARG A 218 -11.64 10.31 -9.38
N TYR A 219 -11.52 9.01 -9.13
CA TYR A 219 -11.82 8.01 -10.16
C TYR A 219 -13.30 8.08 -10.55
N ASN A 220 -13.56 8.13 -11.85
CA ASN A 220 -14.93 8.11 -12.38
C ASN A 220 -15.49 6.68 -12.50
N GLU A 221 -16.76 6.55 -12.88
CA GLU A 221 -17.43 5.24 -13.01
C GLU A 221 -16.75 4.31 -14.02
N GLU A 222 -16.34 4.82 -15.19
CA GLU A 222 -15.65 4.03 -16.21
C GLU A 222 -14.32 3.47 -15.68
N GLU A 223 -13.56 4.28 -14.94
CA GLU A 223 -12.28 3.88 -14.36
C GLU A 223 -12.45 2.88 -13.22
N ILE A 224 -13.49 3.02 -12.40
CA ILE A 224 -13.85 2.04 -11.36
C ILE A 224 -14.25 0.71 -12.00
N ASN A 225 -15.07 0.73 -13.06
CA ASN A 225 -15.47 -0.48 -13.78
C ASN A 225 -14.27 -1.15 -14.46
N TYR A 226 -13.38 -0.36 -15.07
CA TYR A 226 -12.10 -0.85 -15.59
C TYR A 226 -11.29 -1.58 -14.51
N TRP A 227 -11.18 -1.02 -13.30
CA TRP A 227 -10.48 -1.68 -12.21
C TRP A 227 -11.20 -2.93 -11.71
N ALA A 228 -12.53 -2.91 -11.62
CA ALA A 228 -13.30 -4.08 -11.23
C ALA A 228 -13.05 -5.28 -12.18
N GLU A 229 -13.00 -5.05 -13.49
CA GLU A 229 -12.65 -6.07 -14.48
C GLU A 229 -11.22 -6.59 -14.32
N ASN A 230 -10.25 -5.68 -14.14
CA ASN A 230 -8.84 -6.05 -14.00
C ASN A 230 -8.54 -6.77 -12.68
N ILE A 231 -9.26 -6.44 -11.60
CA ILE A 231 -9.20 -7.18 -10.34
C ILE A 231 -9.69 -8.61 -10.55
N ARG A 232 -10.84 -8.80 -11.22
CA ARG A 232 -11.34 -10.15 -11.57
C ARG A 232 -10.37 -10.93 -12.47
N TYR A 233 -9.64 -10.23 -13.34
CA TYR A 233 -8.57 -10.84 -14.14
C TYR A 233 -7.40 -11.29 -13.26
N LEU A 234 -6.95 -10.48 -12.31
CA LEU A 234 -5.85 -10.80 -11.39
C LEU A 234 -6.22 -11.89 -10.38
N GLN A 235 -7.48 -11.99 -9.96
CA GLN A 235 -7.97 -13.08 -9.10
C GLN A 235 -7.78 -14.48 -9.70
N LYS A 236 -7.63 -14.58 -11.03
CA LYS A 236 -7.31 -15.85 -11.70
C LYS A 236 -5.84 -16.24 -11.54
N GLN A 237 -4.99 -15.33 -11.06
CA GLN A 237 -3.53 -15.50 -10.94
C GLN A 237 -3.06 -15.56 -9.48
N SER A 238 -3.79 -14.95 -8.53
CA SER A 238 -3.49 -15.00 -7.09
C SER A 238 -4.75 -15.27 -6.26
N LYS A 239 -4.58 -15.95 -5.12
CA LYS A 239 -5.69 -16.29 -4.20
C LYS A 239 -6.33 -15.06 -3.54
N GLU A 240 -5.50 -14.10 -3.13
CA GLU A 240 -5.92 -12.83 -2.54
C GLU A 240 -5.49 -11.65 -3.41
N ILE A 241 -6.42 -10.71 -3.64
CA ILE A 241 -6.11 -9.41 -4.24
C ILE A 241 -6.34 -8.34 -3.19
N ILE A 242 -5.30 -7.57 -2.88
CA ILE A 242 -5.40 -6.40 -2.02
C ILE A 242 -5.45 -5.17 -2.90
N VAL A 243 -6.39 -4.26 -2.64
CA VAL A 243 -6.52 -2.98 -3.32
C VAL A 243 -6.42 -1.86 -2.30
N ILE A 244 -5.49 -0.93 -2.52
CA ILE A 244 -5.30 0.23 -1.67
C ILE A 244 -5.53 1.50 -2.50
N PHE A 245 -6.52 2.28 -2.10
CA PHE A 245 -6.72 3.63 -2.62
C PHE A 245 -5.79 4.59 -1.87
N ASN A 246 -4.97 5.31 -2.64
CA ASN A 246 -3.99 6.29 -2.16
C ASN A 246 -4.24 7.70 -2.75
N ASN A 247 -5.36 7.91 -3.44
CA ASN A 247 -5.80 9.19 -4.01
C ASN A 247 -6.43 10.12 -2.94
N ASN A 248 -5.78 10.26 -1.78
CA ASN A 248 -6.37 10.88 -0.59
C ASN A 248 -6.38 12.41 -0.61
N SER A 249 -5.62 13.07 -1.50
CA SER A 249 -5.39 14.52 -1.39
C SER A 249 -6.66 15.37 -1.43
N GLY A 250 -7.72 14.89 -2.07
CA GLY A 250 -9.04 15.55 -2.11
C GLY A 250 -10.10 14.90 -1.22
N GLY A 251 -9.76 13.87 -0.43
CA GLY A 251 -10.72 13.06 0.32
C GLY A 251 -11.48 12.02 -0.52
N ASP A 252 -11.10 11.81 -1.79
CA ASP A 252 -11.84 10.96 -2.73
C ASP A 252 -11.63 9.44 -2.56
N ALA A 253 -10.58 9.04 -1.82
CA ALA A 253 -10.18 7.64 -1.71
C ALA A 253 -11.26 6.76 -1.05
N ALA A 254 -11.88 7.23 0.02
CA ALA A 254 -12.95 6.51 0.72
C ALA A 254 -14.17 6.27 -0.18
N ASP A 255 -14.65 7.32 -0.86
CA ASP A 255 -15.77 7.23 -1.80
C ASP A 255 -15.44 6.28 -2.96
N ASN A 256 -14.25 6.40 -3.55
CA ASN A 256 -13.84 5.52 -4.65
C ASN A 256 -13.69 4.06 -4.20
N ALA A 257 -13.21 3.80 -2.98
CA ALA A 257 -13.14 2.46 -2.44
C ALA A 257 -14.53 1.84 -2.20
N LYS A 258 -15.50 2.59 -1.68
CA LYS A 258 -16.90 2.13 -1.56
C LYS A 258 -17.54 1.90 -2.94
N HIS A 259 -17.25 2.77 -3.91
CA HIS A 259 -17.75 2.60 -5.27
C HIS A 259 -17.19 1.32 -5.92
N LEU A 260 -15.90 1.02 -5.71
CA LEU A 260 -15.30 -0.24 -6.17
C LEU A 260 -15.87 -1.47 -5.44
N GLN A 261 -16.12 -1.38 -4.12
CA GLN A 261 -16.79 -2.45 -3.37
C GLN A 261 -18.16 -2.79 -3.99
N GLN A 262 -18.95 -1.77 -4.33
CA GLN A 262 -20.24 -1.94 -5.01
C GLN A 262 -20.07 -2.58 -6.39
N ALA A 263 -19.16 -2.07 -7.23
CA ALA A 263 -18.89 -2.61 -8.57
C ALA A 263 -18.42 -4.07 -8.56
N LEU A 264 -17.76 -4.50 -7.48
CA LEU A 264 -17.32 -5.86 -7.25
C LEU A 264 -18.33 -6.72 -6.48
N ASN A 265 -19.41 -6.14 -5.98
CA ASN A 265 -20.40 -6.77 -5.10
C ASN A 265 -19.77 -7.45 -3.88
N ILE A 266 -18.91 -6.70 -3.18
CA ILE A 266 -18.21 -7.17 -1.97
C ILE A 266 -18.90 -6.59 -0.72
N SER A 267 -19.17 -7.46 0.24
CA SER A 267 -19.48 -7.11 1.62
C SER A 267 -18.44 -7.73 2.55
N TYR A 268 -18.24 -7.12 3.72
CA TYR A 268 -17.35 -7.63 4.75
C TYR A 268 -18.14 -7.98 6.02
N GLU A 269 -17.74 -9.08 6.64
CA GLU A 269 -18.19 -9.50 7.96
C GLU A 269 -17.06 -9.28 8.99
N GLY A 270 -17.38 -9.24 10.27
CA GLY A 270 -16.38 -9.05 11.33
C GLY A 270 -15.78 -7.64 11.40
N LEU A 271 -16.40 -6.64 10.77
CA LEU A 271 -16.00 -5.24 10.93
C LEU A 271 -16.28 -4.74 12.35
N ALA A 272 -15.55 -3.72 12.78
CA ALA A 272 -15.78 -3.10 14.08
C ALA A 272 -17.21 -2.51 14.14
N PRO A 273 -17.86 -2.54 15.31
CA PRO A 273 -19.16 -1.90 15.45
C PRO A 273 -19.03 -0.40 15.19
N MET A 274 -19.82 0.14 14.26
CA MET A 274 -19.88 1.57 14.02
C MET A 274 -20.69 2.24 15.13
N GLN A 275 -20.14 3.28 15.75
CA GLN A 275 -20.93 4.15 16.62
C GLN A 275 -21.91 4.95 15.76
N MET A 276 -23.19 4.56 15.76
CA MET A 276 -24.25 5.38 15.15
C MET A 276 -24.41 6.66 15.98
N ASN A 277 -24.50 7.83 15.34
CA ASN A 277 -24.92 9.02 16.06
C ASN A 277 -26.38 8.84 16.49
N LEU A 278 -26.72 9.40 17.64
CA LEU A 278 -28.08 9.35 18.22
C LEU A 278 -29.17 9.94 17.30
N PHE A 279 -28.77 10.59 16.19
CA PHE A 279 -29.63 11.29 15.23
C PHE A 279 -29.71 10.60 13.86
N ASP A 280 -29.10 9.42 13.69
CA ASP A 280 -29.12 8.65 12.42
C ASP A 280 -30.28 7.63 12.35
N ILE A 281 -31.40 7.89 13.05
CA ILE A 281 -32.64 7.06 13.05
C ILE A 281 -33.79 7.80 12.37
#